data_AF-A0AA85FE92-F1
#
_entry.id   AF-A0AA85FE92-F1
#
_cell.length_a   1.000
_cell.length_b   1.000
_cell.length_c   1.000
_cell.angle_alpha   90.00
_cell.angle_beta   90.00
_cell.angle_gamma   90.00
#
_symmetry.space_group_name_H-M   'P 1'
#
loop_
_entity.id
_entity.type
_entity.pdbx_description
1 polymer ?
#
loop_
_entity_poly.entity_id
_entity_poly.type
_entity_poly.pdbx_seq_one_letter_code
_entity_poly.pdbx_strand_id
1 'polypeptide(L)'
;MTNLVVVVFDVTDHESFSSAKLTLTELRKSLNYIRIPGMSTFLLYTWLLVVLVGNKIDLEAKRINSVEEAQALADDLSIPYFETSAVSPYFFVYMASSVHQL
;
A
#
# COMPACT_ATOMS: atom_id res chain seq x y z
N MET A 1 -14.50 -2.70 -12.87
CA MET A 1 -13.23 -1.96 -12.71
C MET A 1 -12.99 -1.80 -11.21
N THR A 2 -11.85 -2.28 -10.75
CA THR A 2 -11.39 -2.07 -9.37
C THR A 2 -10.54 -0.81 -9.37
N ASN A 3 -10.77 0.10 -8.43
CA ASN A 3 -9.88 1.24 -8.25
C ASN A 3 -8.71 0.81 -7.37
N LEU A 4 -7.50 1.25 -7.71
CA LEU A 4 -6.29 0.97 -6.95
C LEU A 4 -5.74 2.27 -6.36
N VAL A 5 -5.51 2.28 -5.05
CA VAL A 5 -4.73 3.29 -4.36
C VAL A 5 -3.42 2.65 -3.93
N VAL A 6 -2.32 3.23 -4.38
CA VAL A 6 -0.97 2.80 -4.00
C VAL A 6 -0.40 3.84 -3.06
N VAL A 7 -0.12 3.44 -1.82
CA VAL A 7 0.57 4.28 -0.84
C VAL A 7 2.03 3.86 -0.83
N VAL A 8 2.91 4.76 -1.21
CA VAL A 8 4.34 4.49 -1.38
C VAL A 8 5.13 5.18 -0.27
N PHE A 9 6.10 4.49 0.30
CA PHE A 9 7.15 5.08 1.14
C PHE A 9 8.53 4.68 0.62
N ASP A 10 9.55 5.40 1.06
CA ASP A 10 10.95 5.12 0.77
C ASP A 10 11.54 4.33 1.95
N VAL A 11 12.08 3.13 1.69
CA VAL A 11 12.65 2.25 2.73
C VAL A 11 13.88 2.84 3.42
N THR A 12 14.43 3.91 2.87
CA THR A 12 15.58 4.67 3.39
C THR A 12 15.17 5.95 4.12
N ASP A 13 13.87 6.22 4.28
CA ASP A 13 13.32 7.43 4.91
C ASP A 13 12.16 7.12 5.88
N HIS A 14 12.44 7.24 7.18
CA HIS A 14 11.53 6.95 8.28
C HIS A 14 10.35 7.94 8.34
N GLU A 15 10.55 9.19 7.93
CA GLU A 15 9.46 10.18 7.88
C GLU A 15 8.48 9.84 6.75
N SER A 16 8.99 9.30 5.63
CA SER A 16 8.13 8.81 4.55
C SER A 16 7.28 7.62 4.99
N PHE A 17 7.83 6.69 5.78
CA PHE A 17 7.08 5.57 6.34
C PHE A 17 6.03 6.04 7.35
N SER A 18 6.40 6.97 8.23
CA SER A 18 5.48 7.60 9.19
C SER A 18 4.32 8.32 8.48
N SER A 19 4.61 9.02 7.39
CA SER A 19 3.61 9.67 6.54
C SER A 19 2.68 8.67 5.87
N ALA A 20 3.21 7.58 5.31
CA ALA A 20 2.41 6.51 4.71
C ALA A 20 1.45 5.86 5.73
N LYS A 21 1.92 5.60 6.95
CA LYS A 21 1.09 5.10 8.06
C LYS A 21 -0.06 6.04 8.39
N LEU A 22 0.21 7.34 8.46
CA LEU A 22 -0.82 8.35 8.70
C LEU A 22 -1.83 8.39 7.54
N THR A 23 -1.36 8.44 6.30
CA THR A 23 -2.22 8.41 5.10
C THR A 23 -3.13 7.18 5.09
N LEU A 24 -2.61 5.99 5.35
CA LEU A 24 -3.40 4.76 5.41
C LEU A 24 -4.45 4.78 6.51
N THR A 25 -4.09 5.29 7.68
CA THR A 25 -5.00 5.42 8.83
C THR A 25 -6.17 6.36 8.49
N GLU A 26 -5.87 7.51 7.88
CA GLU A 26 -6.89 8.49 7.49
C GLU A 26 -7.77 8.00 6.33
N LEU A 27 -7.19 7.29 5.36
CA LEU A 27 -7.95 6.61 4.30
C LEU A 27 -8.92 5.59 4.89
N ARG A 28 -8.46 4.75 5.82
CA ARG A 28 -9.29 3.73 6.47
C ARG A 28 -10.47 4.35 7.23
N LYS A 29 -10.22 5.42 8.00
CA LYS A 29 -11.29 6.18 8.69
C LYS A 29 -12.29 6.76 7.69
N SER A 30 -11.80 7.37 6.62
CA SER A 30 -12.63 7.96 5.58
C SER A 30 -13.53 6.91 4.91
N LEU A 31 -12.98 5.74 4.58
CA LEU A 31 -13.73 4.62 3.99
C LEU A 31 -14.80 4.07 4.94
N ASN A 32 -14.56 4.05 6.24
CA ASN A 32 -15.56 3.66 7.23
C ASN A 32 -16.72 4.67 7.35
N TYR A 33 -16.48 5.94 7.02
CA TYR A 33 -17.49 7.00 7.11
C TYR A 33 -18.28 7.18 5.82
N ILE A 34 -17.70 6.83 4.67
CA ILE A 34 -18.37 6.91 3.36
C ILE A 34 -19.62 6.00 3.36
N ARG A 35 -20.80 6.62 3.26
CA ARG A 35 -22.07 5.93 3.00
C ARG A 35 -22.50 6.21 1.58
N ILE A 36 -22.37 5.21 0.70
CA ILE A 36 -22.92 5.27 -0.65
C ILE A 36 -24.28 4.57 -0.62
N PRO A 37 -25.40 5.27 -0.91
CA PRO A 37 -26.73 4.66 -0.93
C PRO A 37 -26.76 3.42 -1.83
N GLY A 38 -27.24 2.30 -1.29
CA GLY A 38 -27.29 1.02 -2.02
C GLY A 38 -25.98 0.24 -2.11
N MET A 39 -24.85 0.76 -1.61
CA MET A 39 -23.58 0.04 -1.54
C MET A 39 -23.33 -0.45 -0.11
N SER A 40 -23.15 -1.75 0.06
CA SER A 40 -22.72 -2.30 1.34
C SER A 40 -21.23 -1.99 1.57
N THR A 41 -20.83 -1.94 2.84
CA THR A 41 -19.42 -1.78 3.23
C THR A 41 -18.52 -2.84 2.57
N PHE A 42 -19.01 -4.06 2.39
CA PHE A 42 -18.30 -5.11 1.66
C PHE A 42 -18.02 -4.73 0.20
N LEU A 43 -19.02 -4.18 -0.51
CA LEU A 43 -18.86 -3.73 -1.88
C LEU A 43 -17.90 -2.56 -2.02
N LEU A 44 -17.84 -1.66 -1.02
CA LEU A 44 -16.84 -0.58 -0.98
C LEU A 44 -15.41 -1.13 -0.92
N TYR A 45 -15.17 -2.12 -0.05
CA TYR A 45 -13.86 -2.78 0.08
C TYR A 45 -13.49 -3.64 -1.14
N THR A 46 -14.47 -4.08 -1.92
CA THR A 46 -14.22 -4.80 -3.18
C THR A 46 -13.96 -3.83 -4.34
N TRP A 47 -14.52 -2.61 -4.28
CA TRP A 47 -14.42 -1.60 -5.33
C TRP A 47 -13.14 -0.77 -5.26
N LEU A 48 -12.55 -0.64 -4.07
CA LEU A 48 -11.29 0.06 -3.85
C LEU A 48 -10.29 -0.85 -3.16
N LEU A 49 -9.20 -1.16 -3.85
CA LEU A 49 -8.07 -1.86 -3.29
C LEU A 49 -6.98 -0.86 -2.90
N VAL A 50 -6.48 -0.98 -1.68
CA VAL A 50 -5.37 -0.17 -1.16
C VAL A 50 -4.17 -1.08 -1.01
N VAL A 51 -3.00 -0.63 -1.46
CA VAL A 51 -1.73 -1.38 -1.41
C VAL A 51 -0.65 -0.50 -0.81
N LEU A 52 0.14 -1.05 0.11
CA LEU A 52 1.35 -0.42 0.63
C LEU A 52 2.56 -0.85 -0.21
N VAL A 53 3.42 0.11 -0.55
CA VAL A 53 4.63 -0.14 -1.34
C VAL A 53 5.85 0.47 -0.68
N GLY A 54 6.83 -0.36 -0.35
CA GLY A 54 8.17 0.06 0.02
C GLY A 54 9.02 0.23 -1.23
N ASN A 55 9.48 1.44 -1.52
CA ASN A 55 10.28 1.77 -2.69
C ASN A 55 11.75 1.99 -2.33
N LYS A 56 12.63 1.92 -3.34
CA LYS A 56 14.09 2.08 -3.24
C LYS A 56 14.81 0.92 -2.56
N ILE A 57 14.30 -0.31 -2.70
CA ILE A 57 14.97 -1.51 -2.17
C ILE A 57 16.34 -1.80 -2.80
N ASP A 58 16.66 -1.16 -3.92
CA ASP A 58 18.00 -1.17 -4.51
C ASP A 58 19.05 -0.49 -3.59
N LEU A 59 18.61 0.33 -2.63
CA LEU A 59 19.46 1.00 -1.64
C LEU A 59 19.51 0.24 -0.31
N GLU A 60 19.61 -1.09 -0.34
CA GLU A 60 19.57 -1.96 0.85
C GLU A 60 20.55 -1.54 1.96
N ALA A 61 21.76 -1.08 1.60
CA ALA A 61 22.75 -0.60 2.56
C ALA A 61 22.32 0.67 3.34
N LYS A 62 21.28 1.37 2.88
CA LYS A 62 20.70 2.56 3.50
C LYS A 62 19.30 2.30 4.07
N ARG A 63 18.84 1.05 4.04
CA ARG A 63 17.54 0.68 4.60
C ARG A 63 17.50 1.03 6.08
N ILE A 64 16.44 1.72 6.47
CA ILE A 64 16.16 2.03 7.88
C ILE A 64 14.81 1.48 8.34
N ASN A 65 13.89 1.24 7.42
CA ASN A 65 12.65 0.52 7.70
C ASN A 65 12.78 -0.95 7.30
N SER A 66 12.56 -1.84 8.26
CA SER A 66 12.67 -3.28 8.02
C SER A 66 11.45 -3.80 7.25
N VAL A 67 11.63 -4.91 6.56
CA VAL A 67 10.55 -5.58 5.82
C VAL A 67 9.45 -6.02 6.78
N GLU A 68 9.83 -6.50 7.97
CA GLU A 68 8.93 -6.98 9.01
C GLU A 68 8.06 -5.86 9.58
N GLU A 69 8.64 -4.67 9.79
CA GLU A 69 7.90 -3.49 10.27
C GLU A 69 6.83 -3.05 9.26
N ALA A 70 7.20 -2.98 7.98
CA ALA A 70 6.28 -2.62 6.92
C ALA A 70 5.20 -3.69 6.68
N GLN A 71 5.57 -4.97 6.76
CA GLN A 71 4.63 -6.08 6.67
C GLN A 71 3.64 -6.08 7.83
N ALA A 72 4.09 -5.84 9.07
CA ALA A 72 3.21 -5.76 10.24
C ALA A 72 2.18 -4.63 10.09
N LEU A 73 2.58 -3.46 9.58
CA LEU A 73 1.64 -2.37 9.29
C LEU A 73 0.59 -2.78 8.24
N ALA A 74 1.00 -3.50 7.20
CA ALA A 74 0.10 -3.95 6.15
C ALA A 74 -0.88 -5.02 6.67
N ASP A 75 -0.39 -5.96 7.48
CA ASP A 75 -1.18 -7.01 8.13
C ASP A 75 -2.23 -6.42 9.08
N ASP A 76 -1.83 -5.46 9.92
CA ASP A 76 -2.73 -4.74 10.84
C ASP A 76 -3.88 -4.04 10.11
N LEU A 77 -3.62 -3.54 8.89
CA LEU A 77 -4.59 -2.87 8.04
C LEU A 77 -5.31 -3.82 7.08
N SER A 78 -4.90 -5.10 7.04
CA SER A 78 -5.38 -6.11 6.10
C SER A 78 -5.27 -5.68 4.64
N ILE A 79 -4.13 -5.10 4.26
CA ILE A 79 -3.81 -4.68 2.89
C ILE A 79 -2.56 -5.40 2.37
N PRO A 80 -2.39 -5.56 1.05
CA PRO A 80 -1.16 -6.10 0.49
C PRO A 80 0.04 -5.16 0.69
N TYR A 81 1.22 -5.75 0.88
CA TYR A 81 2.50 -5.06 0.87
C TYR A 81 3.38 -5.59 -0.27
N PHE A 82 4.06 -4.68 -0.96
CA PHE A 82 5.06 -5.02 -1.97
C PHE A 82 6.32 -4.18 -1.80
N GLU A 83 7.45 -4.78 -2.12
CA GLU A 83 8.73 -4.10 -2.24
C GLU A 83 9.06 -3.82 -3.71
N THR A 84 9.55 -2.61 -3.98
CA THR A 84 9.80 -2.13 -5.34
C THR A 84 11.08 -1.32 -5.43
N SER A 85 11.64 -1.28 -6.64
CA SER A 85 12.67 -0.31 -7.01
C SER A 85 12.21 0.37 -8.29
N ALA A 86 12.02 1.69 -8.26
CA ALA A 86 11.69 2.47 -9.45
C ALA A 86 12.77 2.41 -10.54
N VAL A 87 14.00 2.01 -10.21
CA VAL A 87 15.08 1.79 -11.18
C VAL A 87 14.80 0.55 -12.05
N SER A 88 13.92 -0.35 -11.59
CA SER A 88 13.56 -1.58 -12.27
C SER A 88 12.04 -1.66 -12.51
N PRO A 89 11.57 -1.59 -13.77
CA PRO A 89 10.14 -1.60 -14.06
C PRO A 89 9.46 -2.94 -13.70
N TYR A 90 10.24 -4.02 -13.54
CA TYR A 90 9.73 -5.36 -13.24
C TYR A 90 8.91 -5.41 -11.95
N PHE A 91 9.31 -4.70 -10.90
CA PHE A 91 8.60 -4.74 -9.62
C PHE A 91 7.21 -4.14 -9.70
N PHE A 92 7.07 -3.03 -10.44
CA PHE A 92 5.78 -2.39 -10.62
C PHE A 92 4.84 -3.25 -11.47
N VAL A 93 5.37 -3.86 -12.54
CA VAL A 93 4.61 -4.79 -13.38
C VAL A 93 4.15 -6.00 -12.57
N TYR A 94 5.04 -6.59 -11.76
CA TYR A 94 4.72 -7.71 -10.88
C TYR A 94 3.64 -7.37 -9.85
N MET A 95 3.74 -6.21 -9.19
CA MET A 95 2.72 -5.73 -8.26
C MET A 95 1.38 -5.57 -8.98
N ALA A 96 1.37 -4.90 -10.15
CA ALA A 96 0.16 -4.67 -10.92
C ALA A 96 -0.51 -5.98 -11.38
N SER A 97 0.27 -6.95 -11.87
CA SER A 97 -0.24 -8.26 -12.30
C SER A 97 -0.76 -9.08 -11.12
N SER A 98 -0.06 -9.08 -9.98
CA SER A 98 -0.48 -9.78 -8.76
C SER A 98 -1.80 -9.26 -8.21
N VAL A 99 -2.00 -7.94 -8.32
CA VAL A 99 -3.18 -7.25 -7.81
C VAL A 99 -4.39 -7.36 -8.75
N HIS A 100 -4.18 -7.26 -10.07
CA HIS A 100 -5.27 -7.29 -11.04
C HIS A 100 -5.53 -8.65 -11.68
N GLN A 101 -4.75 -9.70 -11.35
CA GLN A 101 -4.77 -10.99 -12.05
C GLN A 101 -4.68 -10.81 -13.58
N LEU A 102 -3.79 -9.92 -14.03
CA LEU A 102 -3.49 -9.74 -15.45
C LEU A 102 -2.57 -10.84 -15.96
#